data_AF-A0A822ZLD9-F1
#
_entry.id   AF-A0A822ZLD9-F1
#
_cell.length_a   1.000
_cell.length_b   1.000
_cell.length_c   1.000
_cell.angle_alpha   90.00
_cell.angle_beta   90.00
_cell.angle_gamma   90.00
#
_symmetry.space_group_name_H-M   'P 1'
#
loop_
_entity.id
_entity.type
_entity.pdbx_description
1 polymer ?
#
loop_
_entity_poly.entity_id
_entity_poly.type
_entity_poly.pdbx_seq_one_letter_code
_entity_poly.pdbx_strand_id
1 'polypeptide(L)'
;MTKEANDIFASCSFDSLGLDSSLCQQLRERMSFQVPTLVQSQAIPFILSGRHVLVNAATGTGKTIAYLAPIIHHLQRYNPRIERSDGTFALVLVPTRELCMQVYEILQKLLHRFHWIVPGYIMGGENRSKEKARLRKGISILVATPGRLLDHLKNTSSFLRTNLRWLIFDEADRILELGFGKEIEEILDLLGSRQSMSACKEKRQNLLLSATLNEKVNCLAHISLENPVTVGLEEKKVFIEQQTTLSKQFRSPGSDVDDESEQPDRHLNSLNGDYSLPTQLVQRYVKVPCGSRLVVLISILKDLFEREASQKVRLNLQLLDCQFC
;
A
#
# COMPACT_ATOMS: atom_id res chain seq x y z
N MET A 1 -9.53 28.74 -7.85
CA MET A 1 -9.18 27.37 -7.41
C MET A 1 -10.06 26.43 -8.21
N THR A 2 -9.47 25.58 -9.03
CA THR A 2 -10.13 24.76 -10.05
C THR A 2 -10.95 23.62 -9.42
N LYS A 3 -12.05 23.23 -10.10
CA LYS A 3 -13.01 22.18 -9.67
C LYS A 3 -12.35 20.87 -9.21
N GLU A 4 -11.17 20.53 -9.72
CA GLU A 4 -10.43 19.30 -9.38
C GLU A 4 -9.91 19.25 -7.92
N ALA A 5 -9.69 20.40 -7.26
CA ALA A 5 -9.19 20.42 -5.88
C ALA A 5 -10.26 20.03 -4.85
N ASN A 6 -11.55 20.16 -5.20
CA ASN A 6 -12.66 19.84 -4.30
C ASN A 6 -12.93 18.34 -4.17
N ASP A 7 -12.38 17.50 -5.05
CA ASP A 7 -12.64 16.05 -5.04
C ASP A 7 -11.62 15.25 -4.20
N ILE A 8 -10.52 15.88 -3.74
CA ILE A 8 -9.47 15.17 -2.97
C ILE A 8 -9.59 15.44 -1.47
N PHE A 9 -9.96 16.66 -1.08
CA PHE A 9 -10.05 17.08 0.32
C PHE A 9 -11.47 16.96 0.86
N ALA A 10 -11.60 16.51 2.11
CA ALA A 10 -12.88 16.48 2.80
C ALA A 10 -13.28 17.88 3.29
N SER A 11 -14.56 18.10 3.57
CA SER A 11 -15.06 19.35 4.18
C SER A 11 -14.89 19.41 5.70
N CYS A 12 -14.34 18.36 6.32
CA CYS A 12 -14.18 18.23 7.76
C CYS A 12 -12.73 18.52 8.22
N SER A 13 -12.50 18.54 9.54
CA SER A 13 -11.16 18.73 10.12
C SER A 13 -10.63 17.43 10.73
N PHE A 14 -9.32 17.31 10.92
CA PHE A 14 -8.74 16.13 11.61
C PHE A 14 -9.29 15.95 13.03
N ASP A 15 -9.57 17.05 13.74
CA ASP A 15 -10.17 17.02 15.08
C ASP A 15 -11.56 16.36 15.06
N SER A 16 -12.34 16.56 14.00
CA SER A 16 -13.67 15.93 13.85
C SER A 16 -13.63 14.44 13.55
N LEU A 17 -12.46 13.86 13.24
CA LEU A 17 -12.30 12.43 12.95
C LEU A 17 -12.09 11.57 14.21
N GLY A 18 -12.13 12.18 15.40
CA GLY A 18 -11.91 11.49 16.68
C GLY A 18 -10.43 11.29 17.05
N LEU A 19 -9.52 11.94 16.32
CA LEU A 19 -8.09 11.97 16.66
C LEU A 19 -7.84 12.85 17.89
N ASP A 20 -6.69 12.63 18.52
CA ASP A 20 -6.31 13.39 19.71
C ASP A 20 -5.82 14.78 19.30
N SER A 21 -6.15 15.81 20.10
CA SER A 21 -5.79 17.19 19.80
C SER A 21 -4.28 17.39 19.65
N SER A 22 -3.46 16.66 20.41
CA SER A 22 -2.00 16.75 20.30
C SER A 22 -1.47 16.24 18.96
N LEU A 23 -2.09 15.18 18.41
CA LEU A 23 -1.78 14.62 17.10
C LEU A 23 -2.30 15.52 15.97
N CYS A 24 -3.49 16.09 16.11
CA CYS A 24 -4.02 17.06 15.15
C CYS A 24 -3.14 18.32 15.06
N GLN A 25 -2.64 18.82 16.20
CA GLN A 25 -1.69 19.92 16.23
C GLN A 25 -0.38 19.56 15.52
N GLN A 26 0.13 18.34 15.75
CA GLN A 26 1.33 17.84 15.07
C GLN A 26 1.18 17.77 13.55
N LEU A 27 0.03 17.28 13.06
CA LEU A 27 -0.31 17.23 11.63
C LEU A 27 -0.33 18.64 11.01
N ARG A 28 -0.93 19.62 11.70
CA ARG A 28 -1.01 21.00 11.22
C ARG A 28 0.35 21.70 11.19
N GLU A 29 1.11 21.63 12.28
CA GLU A 29 2.32 22.46 12.44
C GLU A 29 3.56 21.91 11.74
N ARG A 30 3.73 20.59 11.71
CA ARG A 30 4.96 19.96 11.18
C ARG A 30 4.82 19.42 9.77
N MET A 31 3.60 19.11 9.36
CA MET A 31 3.33 18.54 8.05
C MET A 31 2.45 19.43 7.17
N SER A 32 1.96 20.55 7.70
CA SER A 32 1.07 21.48 7.00
C SER A 32 -0.22 20.82 6.49
N PHE A 33 -0.67 19.73 7.13
CA PHE A 33 -1.95 19.09 6.83
C PHE A 33 -3.07 19.80 7.58
N GLN A 34 -3.74 20.74 6.90
CA GLN A 34 -4.86 21.49 7.48
C GLN A 34 -6.17 20.69 7.45
N VAL A 35 -6.40 19.98 6.35
CA VAL A 35 -7.65 19.30 6.04
C VAL A 35 -7.35 17.86 5.61
N PRO A 36 -8.08 16.84 6.11
CA PRO A 36 -7.94 15.46 5.68
C PRO A 36 -8.39 15.27 4.22
N THR A 37 -7.81 14.28 3.54
CA THR A 37 -8.34 13.82 2.25
C THR A 37 -9.64 13.03 2.45
N LEU A 38 -10.44 12.84 1.40
CA LEU A 38 -11.66 12.03 1.47
C LEU A 38 -11.37 10.62 1.99
N VAL A 39 -10.32 9.98 1.47
CA VAL A 39 -9.88 8.65 1.89
C VAL A 39 -9.49 8.64 3.38
N GLN A 40 -8.79 9.67 3.85
CA GLN A 40 -8.45 9.80 5.27
C GLN A 40 -9.70 9.98 6.14
N SER A 41 -10.62 10.83 5.73
CA SER A 41 -11.87 11.11 6.47
C SER A 41 -12.75 9.86 6.61
N GLN A 42 -12.77 9.00 5.61
CA GLN A 42 -13.53 7.75 5.62
C GLN A 42 -12.79 6.64 6.40
N ALA A 43 -11.48 6.48 6.19
CA ALA A 43 -10.73 5.37 6.78
C ALA A 43 -10.43 5.57 8.28
N ILE A 44 -10.06 6.79 8.71
CA ILE A 44 -9.58 7.05 10.08
C ILE A 44 -10.61 6.62 11.14
N PRO A 45 -11.90 6.97 11.06
CA PRO A 45 -12.88 6.56 12.08
C PRO A 45 -13.03 5.03 12.18
N PHE A 46 -12.99 4.31 11.07
CA PHE A 46 -13.08 2.85 11.08
C PHE A 46 -11.82 2.21 11.66
N ILE A 47 -10.64 2.76 11.38
CA ILE A 47 -9.40 2.26 11.96
C ILE A 47 -9.39 2.51 13.47
N LEU A 48 -9.84 3.69 13.92
CA LEU A 48 -9.97 3.99 15.36
C LEU A 48 -10.91 3.03 16.09
N SER A 49 -11.99 2.58 15.43
CA SER A 49 -12.94 1.60 15.99
C SER A 49 -12.41 0.16 16.08
N GLY A 50 -11.19 -0.10 15.62
CA GLY A 50 -10.58 -1.44 15.66
C GLY A 50 -11.05 -2.39 14.55
N ARG A 51 -11.81 -1.91 13.56
CA ARG A 51 -12.27 -2.75 12.44
C ARG A 51 -11.15 -2.99 11.43
N HIS A 52 -11.15 -4.16 10.80
CA HIS A 52 -10.33 -4.40 9.62
C HIS A 52 -10.77 -3.45 8.49
N VAL A 53 -9.83 -2.90 7.72
CA VAL A 53 -10.14 -1.94 6.64
C VAL A 53 -9.40 -2.33 5.37
N LEU A 54 -10.14 -2.35 4.26
CA LEU A 54 -9.63 -2.43 2.91
C LEU A 54 -9.77 -1.04 2.27
N VAL A 55 -8.66 -0.36 2.02
CA VAL A 55 -8.66 0.94 1.35
C VAL A 55 -8.27 0.75 -0.10
N ASN A 56 -9.19 1.05 -1.01
CA ASN A 56 -8.93 1.14 -2.44
C ASN A 56 -8.90 2.61 -2.86
N ALA A 57 -7.72 3.16 -3.13
CA ALA A 57 -7.61 4.54 -3.59
C ALA A 57 -6.31 4.75 -4.38
N ALA A 58 -6.31 5.68 -5.33
CA ALA A 58 -5.13 5.99 -6.14
C ALA A 58 -3.88 6.34 -5.31
N THR A 59 -2.69 6.21 -5.90
CA THR A 59 -1.45 6.68 -5.29
C THR A 59 -1.48 8.20 -5.09
N GLY A 60 -0.81 8.70 -4.05
CA GLY A 60 -0.81 10.14 -3.74
C GLY A 60 -2.07 10.69 -3.05
N THR A 61 -3.06 9.85 -2.73
CA THR A 61 -4.30 10.25 -2.01
C THR A 61 -4.14 10.39 -0.49
N GLY A 62 -2.92 10.24 0.03
CA GLY A 62 -2.61 10.39 1.45
C GLY A 62 -2.91 9.16 2.32
N LYS A 63 -2.94 7.96 1.72
CA LYS A 63 -3.17 6.65 2.39
C LYS A 63 -2.26 6.41 3.59
N THR A 64 -1.00 6.82 3.51
CA THR A 64 -0.01 6.63 4.59
C THR A 64 -0.47 7.24 5.91
N ILE A 65 -0.99 8.47 5.89
CA ILE A 65 -1.46 9.14 7.11
C ILE A 65 -2.78 8.54 7.58
N ALA A 66 -3.60 8.02 6.67
CA ALA A 66 -4.88 7.39 6.99
C ALA A 66 -4.71 6.23 7.97
N TYR A 67 -3.63 5.44 7.88
CA TYR A 67 -3.33 4.39 8.86
C TYR A 67 -2.36 4.83 9.96
N LEU A 68 -1.35 5.67 9.68
CA LEU A 68 -0.38 6.05 10.72
C LEU A 68 -0.99 6.90 11.83
N ALA A 69 -1.86 7.85 11.49
CA ALA A 69 -2.49 8.73 12.47
C ALA A 69 -3.30 7.96 13.53
N PRO A 70 -4.26 7.09 13.17
CA PRO A 70 -5.02 6.34 14.17
C PRO A 70 -4.17 5.33 14.97
N ILE A 71 -3.11 4.77 14.39
CA ILE A 71 -2.17 3.90 15.13
C ILE A 71 -1.43 4.71 16.20
N ILE A 72 -0.86 5.87 15.84
CA ILE A 72 -0.18 6.74 16.79
C ILE A 72 -1.16 7.23 17.86
N HIS A 73 -2.39 7.54 17.49
CA HIS A 73 -3.46 7.91 18.42
C HIS A 73 -3.69 6.83 19.49
N HIS A 74 -3.74 5.56 19.11
CA HIS A 74 -3.89 4.48 20.08
C HIS A 74 -2.64 4.30 20.93
N LEU A 75 -1.44 4.30 20.31
CA LEU A 75 -0.18 4.10 21.02
C LEU A 75 0.12 5.19 22.06
N GLN A 76 -0.21 6.45 21.79
CA GLN A 76 0.01 7.52 22.77
C GLN A 76 -0.90 7.44 24.00
N ARG A 77 -2.04 6.73 23.91
CA ARG A 77 -3.03 6.60 24.99
C ARG A 77 -2.70 5.48 25.98
N TYR A 78 -1.66 4.70 25.74
CA TYR A 78 -1.22 3.66 26.66
C TYR A 78 -0.79 4.26 28.00
N ASN A 79 -1.30 3.67 29.08
CA ASN A 79 -0.92 3.97 30.44
C ASN A 79 -0.69 2.66 31.21
N PRO A 80 0.55 2.31 31.61
CA PRO A 80 1.79 3.10 31.46
C PRO A 80 2.19 3.32 29.99
N ARG A 81 3.02 4.34 29.74
CA ARG A 81 3.52 4.64 28.39
C ARG A 81 4.31 3.46 27.85
N ILE A 82 4.28 3.30 26.52
CA ILE A 82 5.03 2.26 25.82
C ILE A 82 6.51 2.40 26.08
N GLU A 83 7.14 1.28 26.42
CA GLU A 83 8.58 1.13 26.57
C GLU A 83 9.17 0.34 25.42
N ARG A 84 10.50 0.41 25.27
CA ARG A 84 11.20 -0.33 24.22
C ARG A 84 11.16 -1.85 24.43
N SER A 85 11.07 -2.28 25.69
CA SER A 85 10.89 -3.66 26.13
C SER A 85 9.59 -4.28 25.63
N ASP A 86 8.55 -3.47 25.37
CA ASP A 86 7.26 -3.94 24.90
C ASP A 86 7.31 -4.46 23.45
N GLY A 87 8.36 -4.14 22.71
CA GLY A 87 8.58 -4.60 21.34
C GLY A 87 7.67 -3.91 20.32
N THR A 88 7.33 -4.64 19.26
CA THR A 88 6.62 -4.10 18.08
C THR A 88 5.11 -4.20 18.23
N PHE A 89 4.42 -3.06 18.08
CA PHE A 89 2.96 -2.95 18.11
C PHE A 89 2.34 -2.84 16.72
N ALA A 90 3.02 -2.17 15.80
CA ALA A 90 2.55 -2.00 14.43
C ALA A 90 3.62 -2.42 13.43
N LEU A 91 3.21 -3.19 12.43
CA LEU A 91 4.05 -3.65 11.33
C LEU A 91 3.44 -3.16 10.00
N VAL A 92 4.22 -2.37 9.25
CA VAL A 92 3.85 -1.87 7.93
C VAL A 92 4.68 -2.60 6.88
N LEU A 93 4.01 -3.38 6.04
CA LEU A 93 4.60 -4.05 4.89
C LEU A 93 4.51 -3.16 3.66
N VAL A 94 5.64 -2.93 3.01
CA VAL A 94 5.78 -2.09 1.82
C VAL A 94 6.53 -2.85 0.71
N PRO A 95 6.22 -2.62 -0.58
CA PRO A 95 6.79 -3.37 -1.69
C PRO A 95 8.28 -3.08 -1.95
N THR A 96 8.71 -1.83 -1.78
CA THR A 96 10.05 -1.38 -2.22
C THR A 96 10.83 -0.66 -1.12
N ARG A 97 12.14 -0.53 -1.33
CA ARG A 97 13.05 0.18 -0.40
C ARG A 97 12.74 1.67 -0.38
N GLU A 98 12.44 2.23 -1.55
CA GLU A 98 12.13 3.64 -1.73
C GLU A 98 10.87 3.99 -0.95
N LEU A 99 9.82 3.18 -1.08
CA LEU A 99 8.58 3.39 -0.34
C LEU A 99 8.77 3.18 1.16
N CYS A 100 9.60 2.20 1.56
CA CYS A 100 9.98 2.01 2.97
C CYS A 100 10.57 3.27 3.59
N MET A 101 11.54 3.91 2.90
CA MET A 101 12.14 5.15 3.36
C MET A 101 11.13 6.31 3.39
N GLN A 102 10.27 6.42 2.38
CA GLN A 102 9.22 7.45 2.35
C GLN A 102 8.25 7.33 3.53
N VAL A 103 7.74 6.12 3.81
CA VAL A 103 6.85 5.86 4.95
C VAL A 103 7.58 6.12 6.27
N TYR A 104 8.83 5.69 6.38
CA TYR A 104 9.65 5.92 7.58
C TYR A 104 9.88 7.41 7.86
N GLU A 105 10.18 8.23 6.84
CA GLU A 105 10.34 9.68 6.99
C GLU A 105 9.04 10.36 7.45
N ILE A 106 7.90 9.97 6.88
CA ILE A 106 6.58 10.44 7.30
C ILE A 106 6.33 10.06 8.76
N LEU A 107 6.64 8.81 9.12
CA LEU A 107 6.49 8.30 10.48
C LEU A 107 7.35 9.08 11.48
N GLN A 108 8.62 9.36 11.16
CA GLN A 108 9.49 10.16 12.02
C GLN A 108 8.94 11.57 12.25
N LYS A 109 8.42 12.21 11.19
CA LYS A 109 7.77 13.52 11.29
C LYS A 109 6.51 13.47 12.17
N LEU A 110 5.69 12.42 12.09
CA LEU A 110 4.51 12.26 12.95
C LEU A 110 4.90 12.06 14.42
N LEU A 111 5.97 11.30 14.67
CA LEU A 111 6.39 10.93 16.03
C LEU A 111 7.22 11.98 16.77
N HIS A 112 7.48 13.15 16.18
CA HIS A 112 8.32 14.19 16.79
C HIS A 112 7.93 14.57 18.22
N ARG A 113 6.62 14.59 18.53
CA ARG A 113 6.09 14.88 19.90
C ARG A 113 5.94 13.62 20.77
N PHE A 114 6.05 12.44 20.19
CA PHE A 114 5.78 11.14 20.82
C PHE A 114 7.07 10.32 20.94
N HIS A 115 8.10 10.90 21.56
CA HIS A 115 9.47 10.37 21.56
C HIS A 115 9.65 8.97 22.19
N TRP A 116 8.67 8.50 22.97
CA TRP A 116 8.66 7.16 23.55
C TRP A 116 8.24 6.07 22.54
N ILE A 117 7.52 6.43 21.49
CA ILE A 117 7.19 5.53 20.38
C ILE A 117 8.40 5.49 19.44
N VAL A 118 9.03 4.32 19.32
CA VAL A 118 10.25 4.18 18.54
C VAL A 118 9.90 3.73 17.11
N PRO A 119 10.14 4.56 16.08
CA PRO A 119 10.04 4.09 14.71
C PRO A 119 11.29 3.31 14.32
N GLY A 120 11.13 2.35 13.42
CA GLY A 120 12.24 1.64 12.81
C GLY A 120 11.86 1.05 11.47
N TYR A 121 12.87 0.62 10.73
CA TYR A 121 12.65 -0.04 9.46
C TYR A 121 13.66 -1.17 9.23
N ILE A 122 13.28 -2.12 8.36
CA ILE A 122 14.15 -3.18 7.85
C ILE A 122 13.90 -3.37 6.36
N MET A 123 14.96 -3.50 5.57
CA MET A 123 14.81 -3.64 4.12
C MET A 123 16.01 -4.35 3.50
N GLY A 124 15.82 -4.88 2.29
CA GLY A 124 16.91 -5.48 1.53
C GLY A 124 18.07 -4.50 1.31
N GLY A 125 19.30 -5.00 1.29
CA GLY A 125 20.50 -4.20 1.03
C GLY A 125 21.14 -3.53 2.26
N GLU A 126 20.56 -3.68 3.46
CA GLU A 126 21.20 -3.22 4.70
C GLU A 126 21.94 -4.33 5.45
N ASN A 127 22.87 -3.93 6.32
CA ASN A 127 23.66 -4.85 7.13
C ASN A 127 22.78 -5.50 8.22
N ARG A 128 22.62 -6.81 8.11
CA ARG A 128 21.79 -7.65 8.99
C ARG A 128 22.16 -7.55 10.47
N SER A 129 23.45 -7.40 10.78
CA SER A 129 23.91 -7.26 12.17
C SER A 129 23.42 -5.95 12.80
N LYS A 130 23.45 -4.85 12.03
CA LYS A 130 22.94 -3.55 12.46
C LYS A 130 21.43 -3.59 12.67
N GLU A 131 20.69 -4.22 11.76
CA GLU A 131 19.25 -4.43 11.90
C GLU A 131 18.90 -5.26 13.13
N LYS A 132 19.58 -6.40 13.34
CA LYS A 132 19.41 -7.23 14.55
C LYS A 132 19.67 -6.43 15.82
N ALA A 133 20.68 -5.55 15.81
CA ALA A 133 20.96 -4.67 16.93
C ALA A 133 19.86 -3.63 17.19
N ARG A 134 19.27 -3.06 16.13
CA ARG A 134 18.10 -2.16 16.24
C ARG A 134 16.87 -2.89 16.77
N LEU A 135 16.55 -4.06 16.22
CA LEU A 135 15.41 -4.89 16.66
C LEU A 135 15.54 -5.29 18.13
N ARG A 136 16.74 -5.68 18.57
CA ARG A 136 17.00 -6.00 19.99
C ARG A 136 16.80 -4.82 20.93
N LYS A 137 17.06 -3.58 20.47
CA LYS A 137 16.82 -2.37 21.26
C LYS A 137 15.33 -2.04 21.42
N GLY A 138 14.44 -2.70 20.68
CA GLY A 138 13.01 -2.42 20.67
C GLY A 138 12.61 -1.36 19.65
N ILE A 139 11.61 -1.69 18.83
CA ILE A 139 10.99 -0.81 17.83
C ILE A 139 9.48 -0.93 18.04
N SER A 140 8.79 0.19 18.25
CA SER A 140 7.34 0.21 18.49
C SER A 140 6.54 0.11 17.19
N ILE A 141 6.99 0.80 16.14
CA ILE A 141 6.39 0.77 14.79
C ILE A 141 7.49 0.41 13.80
N LEU A 142 7.32 -0.74 13.13
CA LEU A 142 8.28 -1.29 12.18
C LEU A 142 7.76 -1.18 10.74
N VAL A 143 8.53 -0.54 9.86
CA VAL A 143 8.28 -0.54 8.40
C VAL A 143 9.22 -1.54 7.74
N ALA A 144 8.70 -2.45 6.92
CA ALA A 144 9.49 -3.55 6.41
C ALA A 144 9.15 -3.96 4.98
N THR A 145 10.16 -4.38 4.22
CA THR A 145 9.91 -5.15 2.99
C THR A 145 9.68 -6.63 3.34
N PRO A 146 8.71 -7.32 2.70
CA PRO A 146 8.30 -8.68 3.07
C PRO A 146 9.45 -9.69 3.19
N GLY A 147 10.29 -9.79 2.15
CA GLY A 147 11.40 -10.76 2.16
C GLY A 147 12.40 -10.54 3.30
N ARG A 148 12.71 -9.28 3.65
CA ARG A 148 13.64 -8.98 4.76
C ARG A 148 13.00 -9.22 6.11
N LEU A 149 11.72 -8.91 6.26
CA LEU A 149 10.96 -9.24 7.47
C LEU A 149 10.95 -10.75 7.70
N LEU A 150 10.68 -11.54 6.66
CA LEU A 150 10.61 -13.00 6.77
C LEU A 150 11.94 -13.61 7.25
N ASP A 151 13.09 -13.14 6.76
CA ASP A 151 14.41 -13.55 7.29
C ASP A 151 14.52 -13.23 8.79
N HIS A 152 14.14 -12.03 9.21
CA HIS A 152 14.20 -11.66 10.63
C HIS A 152 13.22 -12.47 11.49
N LEU A 153 12.01 -12.77 11.00
CA LEU A 153 11.03 -13.60 11.71
C LEU A 153 11.54 -15.04 11.93
N LYS A 154 12.23 -15.62 10.94
CA LYS A 154 12.77 -16.99 11.02
C LYS A 154 14.06 -17.06 11.85
N ASN A 155 14.95 -16.09 11.68
CA ASN A 155 16.34 -16.22 12.12
C ASN A 155 16.76 -15.26 13.25
N THR A 156 15.87 -14.35 13.68
CA THR A 156 16.18 -13.38 14.75
C THR A 156 15.32 -13.63 15.97
N SER A 157 15.86 -14.40 16.93
CA SER A 157 15.21 -14.66 18.22
C SER A 157 14.96 -13.40 19.07
N SER A 158 15.74 -12.34 18.86
CA SER A 158 15.59 -11.07 19.58
C SER A 158 14.44 -10.18 19.09
N PHE A 159 13.69 -10.59 18.06
CA PHE A 159 12.60 -9.78 17.54
C PHE A 159 11.32 -9.97 18.36
N LEU A 160 11.05 -8.99 19.24
CA LEU A 160 9.88 -8.98 20.11
C LEU A 160 8.63 -8.49 19.34
N ARG A 161 7.71 -9.42 19.11
CA ARG A 161 6.46 -9.20 18.37
C ARG A 161 5.20 -9.63 19.13
N THR A 162 5.34 -9.90 20.43
CA THR A 162 4.26 -10.36 21.29
C THR A 162 3.10 -9.37 21.29
N ASN A 163 3.38 -8.07 21.37
CA ASN A 163 2.36 -7.03 21.42
C ASN A 163 1.88 -6.52 20.05
N LEU A 164 2.07 -7.31 18.97
CA LEU A 164 1.68 -6.87 17.62
C LEU A 164 0.15 -6.75 17.51
N ARG A 165 -0.34 -5.51 17.38
CA ARG A 165 -1.76 -5.16 17.27
C ARG A 165 -2.16 -4.73 15.87
N TRP A 166 -1.27 -4.11 15.11
CA TRP A 166 -1.57 -3.64 13.75
C TRP A 166 -0.66 -4.29 12.72
N LEU A 167 -1.27 -4.89 11.69
CA LEU A 167 -0.59 -5.35 10.48
C LEU A 167 -1.14 -4.60 9.28
N ILE A 168 -0.27 -3.89 8.57
CA ILE A 168 -0.64 -3.02 7.46
C ILE A 168 0.05 -3.52 6.19
N PHE A 169 -0.70 -3.68 5.11
CA PHE A 169 -0.18 -3.90 3.77
C PHE A 169 -0.36 -2.62 2.97
N ASP A 170 0.72 -1.89 2.69
CA ASP A 170 0.70 -0.66 1.90
C ASP A 170 1.16 -0.96 0.47
N GLU A 171 0.41 -0.48 -0.53
CA GLU A 171 0.56 -0.87 -1.95
C GLU A 171 0.52 -2.39 -2.16
N ALA A 172 -0.54 -3.04 -1.65
CA ALA A 172 -0.69 -4.49 -1.66
C ALA A 172 -0.71 -5.10 -3.06
N ASP A 173 -1.30 -4.41 -4.04
CA ASP A 173 -1.19 -4.76 -5.46
C ASP A 173 0.26 -4.87 -5.90
N ARG A 174 1.06 -3.85 -5.58
CA ARG A 174 2.49 -3.84 -5.94
C ARG A 174 3.28 -4.92 -5.21
N ILE A 175 2.97 -5.21 -3.95
CA ILE A 175 3.61 -6.31 -3.22
C ILE A 175 3.40 -7.65 -3.94
N LEU A 176 2.17 -7.90 -4.41
CA LEU A 176 1.83 -9.13 -5.12
C LEU A 176 2.41 -9.18 -6.55
N GLU A 177 2.48 -8.04 -7.24
CA GLU A 177 3.12 -7.94 -8.56
C GLU A 177 4.62 -8.27 -8.51
N LEU A 178 5.30 -7.85 -7.44
CA LEU A 178 6.73 -8.14 -7.22
C LEU A 178 6.99 -9.60 -6.79
N GLY A 179 5.95 -10.41 -6.65
CA GLY A 179 6.07 -11.83 -6.35
C GLY A 179 6.16 -12.17 -4.87
N PHE A 180 5.95 -11.22 -3.95
CA PHE A 180 6.05 -11.45 -2.51
C PHE A 180 4.85 -12.19 -1.87
N GLY A 181 3.97 -12.79 -2.68
CA GLY A 181 2.75 -13.43 -2.19
C GLY A 181 3.02 -14.58 -1.22
N LYS A 182 3.98 -15.45 -1.55
CA LYS A 182 4.37 -16.59 -0.69
C LYS A 182 4.99 -16.12 0.62
N GLU A 183 5.84 -15.09 0.55
CA GLU A 183 6.45 -14.51 1.72
C GLU A 183 5.41 -13.89 2.66
N ILE A 184 4.36 -13.26 2.12
CA ILE A 184 3.25 -12.76 2.93
C ILE A 184 2.50 -13.90 3.63
N GLU A 185 2.18 -14.99 2.92
CA GLU A 185 1.52 -16.15 3.52
C GLU A 185 2.35 -16.70 4.68
N GLU A 186 3.66 -16.91 4.48
CA GLU A 186 4.55 -17.36 5.54
C GLU A 186 4.69 -16.35 6.69
N ILE A 187 4.69 -15.05 6.40
CA ILE A 187 4.68 -14.00 7.44
C ILE A 187 3.39 -14.13 8.27
N LEU A 188 2.23 -14.27 7.63
CA LEU A 188 0.95 -14.41 8.31
C LEU A 188 0.92 -15.65 9.21
N ASP A 189 1.49 -16.76 8.74
CA ASP A 189 1.61 -18.00 9.51
C ASP A 189 2.52 -17.83 10.73
N LEU A 190 3.70 -17.21 10.56
CA LEU A 190 4.68 -16.98 11.64
C LEU A 190 4.24 -15.94 12.68
N LEU A 191 3.39 -15.00 12.27
CA LEU A 191 2.74 -14.03 13.15
C LEU A 191 1.53 -14.63 13.88
N GLY A 192 1.17 -15.87 13.57
CA GLY A 192 0.08 -16.60 14.19
C GLY A 192 -1.30 -16.24 13.63
N SER A 193 -2.18 -17.25 13.66
CA SER A 193 -3.61 -17.11 13.38
C SER A 193 -4.24 -16.07 14.31
N ARG A 194 -5.18 -15.31 13.76
CA ARG A 194 -5.91 -14.17 14.33
C ARG A 194 -6.55 -14.45 15.71
N GLN A 195 -6.66 -15.72 16.10
CA GLN A 195 -7.28 -16.23 17.33
C GLN A 195 -6.28 -16.83 18.34
N SER A 196 -5.02 -17.06 17.94
CA SER A 196 -4.03 -17.80 18.73
C SER A 196 -2.90 -16.89 19.24
N MET A 197 -3.25 -15.76 19.83
CA MET A 197 -2.40 -15.14 20.84
C MET A 197 -3.14 -15.21 22.17
N SER A 198 -3.25 -16.42 22.70
CA SER A 198 -3.77 -16.73 24.04
C SER A 198 -3.01 -16.02 25.18
N ALA A 199 -1.94 -15.27 24.87
CA ALA A 199 -1.22 -14.40 25.80
C ALA A 199 -1.50 -12.89 25.60
N CYS A 200 -2.08 -12.46 24.48
CA CYS A 200 -2.32 -11.04 24.19
C CYS A 200 -3.83 -10.75 24.27
N LYS A 201 -4.21 -9.99 25.29
CA LYS A 201 -5.59 -9.62 25.66
C LYS A 201 -6.42 -8.95 24.55
N GLU A 202 -5.85 -8.60 23.40
CA GLU A 202 -6.49 -7.78 22.37
C GLU A 202 -6.30 -8.36 20.95
N LYS A 203 -7.37 -8.27 20.14
CA LYS A 203 -7.43 -8.81 18.77
C LYS A 203 -6.56 -7.99 17.82
N ARG A 204 -5.75 -8.65 16.99
CA ARG A 204 -4.93 -8.01 15.94
C ARG A 204 -5.82 -7.40 14.85
N GLN A 205 -5.66 -6.12 14.58
CA GLN A 205 -6.29 -5.39 13.49
C GLN A 205 -5.39 -5.42 12.24
N ASN A 206 -5.97 -5.81 11.11
CA ASN A 206 -5.26 -5.85 9.83
C ASN A 206 -5.85 -4.79 8.88
N LEU A 207 -5.00 -4.07 8.18
CA LEU A 207 -5.35 -3.02 7.22
C LEU A 207 -4.69 -3.35 5.88
N LEU A 208 -5.45 -3.30 4.79
CA LEU A 208 -4.92 -3.52 3.44
C LEU A 208 -5.20 -2.28 2.60
N LEU A 209 -4.15 -1.68 2.05
CA LEU A 209 -4.23 -0.49 1.22
C LEU A 209 -3.70 -0.83 -0.17
N SER A 210 -4.50 -0.58 -1.19
CA SER A 210 -4.18 -0.87 -2.58
C SER A 210 -4.64 0.26 -3.48
N ALA A 211 -3.98 0.46 -4.62
CA ALA A 211 -4.49 1.35 -5.67
C ALA A 211 -5.44 0.63 -6.63
N THR A 212 -5.28 -0.68 -6.76
CA THR A 212 -6.10 -1.54 -7.62
C THR A 212 -6.70 -2.70 -6.84
N LEU A 213 -7.87 -3.18 -7.28
CA LEU A 213 -8.54 -4.36 -6.73
C LEU A 213 -8.57 -5.47 -7.78
N ASN A 214 -7.45 -6.17 -7.89
CA ASN A 214 -7.33 -7.36 -8.73
C ASN A 214 -7.71 -8.62 -7.93
N GLU A 215 -7.99 -9.73 -8.61
CA GLU A 215 -8.35 -11.01 -7.96
C GLU A 215 -7.32 -11.45 -6.91
N LYS A 216 -6.02 -11.25 -7.18
CA LYS A 216 -4.94 -11.55 -6.23
C LYS A 216 -5.04 -10.70 -4.95
N VAL A 217 -5.39 -9.41 -5.08
CA VAL A 217 -5.55 -8.50 -3.94
C VAL A 217 -6.79 -8.89 -3.14
N ASN A 218 -7.89 -9.24 -3.81
CA ASN A 218 -9.10 -9.73 -3.15
C ASN A 218 -8.82 -11.05 -2.40
N CYS A 219 -8.08 -11.98 -3.01
CA CYS A 219 -7.65 -13.21 -2.36
C CYS A 219 -6.81 -12.91 -1.10
N LEU A 220 -5.82 -12.02 -1.21
CA LEU A 220 -5.04 -11.56 -0.06
C LEU A 220 -5.92 -10.90 1.00
N ALA A 221 -6.92 -10.10 0.61
CA ALA A 221 -7.87 -9.48 1.53
C ALA A 221 -8.70 -10.53 2.28
N HIS A 222 -9.16 -11.60 1.61
CA HIS A 222 -9.85 -12.71 2.26
C HIS A 222 -8.95 -13.48 3.24
N ILE A 223 -7.68 -13.73 2.85
CA ILE A 223 -6.70 -14.45 3.68
C ILE A 223 -6.19 -13.58 4.85
N SER A 224 -6.17 -12.25 4.72
CA SER A 224 -5.58 -11.34 5.71
C SER A 224 -6.59 -10.55 6.55
N LEU A 225 -7.81 -10.28 6.07
CA LEU A 225 -8.82 -9.47 6.77
C LEU A 225 -10.02 -10.31 7.26
N GLU A 226 -10.66 -9.89 8.35
CA GLU A 226 -11.90 -10.48 8.87
C GLU A 226 -13.01 -9.43 8.84
N ASN A 227 -14.10 -9.67 8.08
CA ASN A 227 -15.19 -8.72 7.90
C ASN A 227 -14.72 -7.26 7.67
N PRO A 228 -13.87 -7.01 6.66
CA PRO A 228 -13.29 -5.69 6.46
C PRO A 228 -14.32 -4.67 5.99
N VAL A 229 -14.10 -3.42 6.40
CA VAL A 229 -14.78 -2.26 5.83
C VAL A 229 -14.02 -1.83 4.58
N THR A 230 -14.71 -1.76 3.46
CA THR A 230 -14.10 -1.26 2.23
C THR A 230 -14.32 0.24 2.09
N VAL A 231 -13.24 0.98 1.83
CA VAL A 231 -13.20 2.45 1.70
C VAL A 231 -12.62 2.81 0.33
N GLY A 232 -13.17 3.86 -0.31
CA GLY A 232 -12.63 4.39 -1.57
C GLY A 232 -13.10 3.67 -2.85
N LEU A 233 -14.06 2.74 -2.75
CA LEU A 233 -14.85 2.35 -3.91
C LEU A 233 -15.69 3.57 -4.31
N GLU A 234 -15.35 4.20 -5.43
CA GLU A 234 -16.30 5.05 -6.14
C GLU A 234 -17.61 4.27 -6.28
N GLU A 235 -18.74 4.90 -5.97
CA GLU A 235 -20.07 4.35 -6.19
C GLU A 235 -20.34 4.18 -7.70
N LYS A 236 -19.65 3.27 -8.38
CA LYS A 236 -20.29 2.53 -9.46
C LYS A 236 -21.23 1.55 -8.78
N LYS A 237 -22.44 2.05 -8.51
CA LYS A 237 -23.61 1.26 -8.15
C LYS A 237 -23.55 -0.08 -8.85
N VAL A 238 -23.51 -1.14 -8.05
CA VAL A 238 -23.92 -2.48 -8.44
C VAL A 238 -25.40 -2.37 -8.83
N PHE A 239 -25.68 -2.00 -10.08
CA PHE A 239 -26.92 -2.34 -10.77
C PHE A 239 -26.72 -3.70 -11.43
N ILE A 240 -26.46 -4.72 -10.61
CA ILE A 240 -26.49 -6.12 -11.03
C ILE A 240 -27.36 -6.84 -10.02
N GLU A 241 -28.64 -6.49 -9.99
CA GLU A 241 -29.70 -7.27 -9.32
C GLU A 241 -31.05 -6.72 -9.81
N GLN A 242 -31.37 -6.93 -11.09
CA GLN A 242 -32.76 -6.86 -11.60
C GLN A 242 -32.97 -7.37 -13.04
N GLN A 243 -31.96 -7.89 -13.76
CA GLN A 243 -32.15 -8.43 -15.12
C GLN A 243 -32.05 -9.95 -15.24
N THR A 244 -32.18 -10.71 -14.14
CA THR A 244 -32.09 -12.19 -14.17
C THR A 244 -33.42 -12.92 -14.02
N THR A 245 -34.57 -12.25 -14.18
CA THR A 245 -35.90 -12.86 -13.98
C THR A 245 -36.86 -12.83 -15.18
N LEU A 246 -36.39 -12.57 -16.41
CA LEU A 246 -37.28 -12.60 -17.60
C LEU A 246 -36.58 -13.18 -18.86
N SER A 247 -36.20 -14.46 -18.81
CA SER A 247 -36.10 -15.33 -20.01
C SER A 247 -35.87 -16.81 -19.63
N LYS A 248 -36.78 -17.38 -18.85
CA LYS A 248 -36.96 -18.85 -18.78
C LYS A 248 -38.37 -19.18 -19.24
N GLN A 249 -38.50 -19.43 -20.54
CA GLN A 249 -39.65 -20.03 -21.26
C GLN A 249 -39.29 -19.89 -22.76
N PHE A 250 -38.91 -20.91 -23.54
CA PHE A 250 -39.68 -22.08 -23.95
C PHE A 250 -38.78 -23.09 -24.75
N ARG A 251 -38.91 -24.38 -24.41
CA ARG A 251 -38.89 -25.61 -25.25
C ARG A 251 -37.96 -25.79 -26.47
N SER A 252 -37.15 -26.87 -26.44
CA SER A 252 -36.74 -27.74 -27.57
C SER A 252 -37.96 -28.53 -28.15
N PRO A 253 -37.93 -29.32 -29.27
CA PRO A 253 -36.78 -30.01 -29.94
C PRO A 253 -36.82 -30.22 -31.50
N GLY A 254 -35.70 -30.70 -32.08
CA GLY A 254 -35.56 -31.36 -33.41
C GLY A 254 -35.29 -30.42 -34.60
N SER A 255 -34.54 -30.72 -35.66
CA SER A 255 -33.80 -31.90 -36.17
C SER A 255 -32.93 -31.46 -37.37
N ASP A 256 -31.80 -32.15 -37.57
CA ASP A 256 -31.06 -32.46 -38.81
C ASP A 256 -30.37 -31.41 -39.72
N VAL A 257 -29.19 -31.86 -40.19
CA VAL A 257 -28.42 -31.57 -41.42
C VAL A 257 -27.22 -30.60 -41.34
N ASP A 258 -26.04 -31.24 -41.28
CA ASP A 258 -24.78 -31.04 -42.04
C ASP A 258 -24.40 -29.64 -42.55
N ASP A 259 -23.21 -29.15 -42.18
CA ASP A 259 -22.13 -28.93 -43.17
C ASP A 259 -20.76 -28.75 -42.50
N GLU A 260 -19.73 -29.30 -43.15
CA GLU A 260 -18.32 -29.28 -42.77
C GLU A 260 -17.65 -27.95 -43.13
N SER A 261 -16.63 -27.51 -42.36
CA SER A 261 -15.30 -27.15 -42.90
C SER A 261 -14.32 -26.61 -41.84
N GLU A 262 -13.25 -27.38 -41.67
CA GLU A 262 -11.82 -26.98 -41.53
C GLU A 262 -11.36 -26.08 -40.37
N GLN A 263 -10.64 -26.71 -39.43
CA GLN A 263 -9.55 -26.10 -38.66
C GLN A 263 -8.29 -25.94 -39.55
N PRO A 264 -7.31 -25.12 -39.13
CA PRO A 264 -6.22 -25.74 -38.39
C PRO A 264 -5.70 -24.92 -37.19
N ASP A 265 -5.35 -25.66 -36.15
CA ASP A 265 -4.60 -25.27 -34.97
C ASP A 265 -3.32 -24.47 -35.26
N ARG A 266 -3.11 -23.38 -34.51
CA ARG A 266 -1.78 -23.00 -34.02
C ARG A 266 -1.86 -22.43 -32.60
N HIS A 267 -1.47 -23.25 -31.64
CA HIS A 267 -0.99 -22.81 -30.33
C HIS A 267 0.19 -21.83 -30.48
N LEU A 268 0.10 -20.66 -29.87
CA LEU A 268 1.26 -20.02 -29.23
C LEU A 268 0.82 -19.13 -28.05
N ASN A 269 1.28 -19.50 -26.86
CA ASN A 269 1.24 -18.70 -25.64
C ASN A 269 1.74 -17.27 -25.89
N SER A 270 1.04 -16.27 -25.36
CA SER A 270 1.68 -15.01 -24.96
C SER A 270 0.96 -14.43 -23.77
N LEU A 271 1.63 -14.47 -22.62
CA LEU A 271 1.41 -13.53 -21.54
C LEU A 271 1.50 -12.11 -22.13
N ASN A 272 0.49 -11.28 -21.90
CA ASN A 272 0.64 -9.85 -21.66
C ASN A 272 -0.70 -9.36 -21.14
N GLY A 273 -0.73 -8.93 -19.88
CA GLY A 273 -1.83 -8.10 -19.39
C GLY A 273 -1.78 -6.80 -20.17
N ASP A 274 -2.83 -6.51 -20.93
CA ASP A 274 -2.93 -5.33 -21.77
C ASP A 274 -2.92 -4.07 -20.90
N TYR A 275 -1.75 -3.46 -20.74
CA TYR A 275 -1.64 -2.08 -20.30
C TYR A 275 -2.04 -1.19 -21.49
N SER A 276 -3.33 -0.88 -21.59
CA SER A 276 -3.83 0.04 -22.62
C SER A 276 -3.43 1.47 -22.28
N LEU A 277 -2.41 1.97 -22.97
CA LEU A 277 -2.04 3.38 -22.92
C LEU A 277 -3.20 4.21 -23.49
N PRO A 278 -3.60 5.33 -22.85
CA PRO A 278 -4.58 6.23 -23.43
C PRO A 278 -4.15 6.65 -24.83
N THR A 279 -5.04 6.55 -25.82
CA THR A 279 -4.76 6.84 -27.24
C THR A 279 -4.31 8.27 -27.51
N GLN A 280 -4.50 9.17 -26.54
CA GLN A 280 -4.08 10.57 -26.59
C GLN A 280 -2.62 10.79 -26.11
N LEU A 281 -1.99 9.78 -25.49
CA LEU A 281 -0.65 9.88 -24.95
C LEU A 281 0.39 9.46 -26.00
N VAL A 282 1.15 10.42 -26.52
CA VAL A 282 2.24 10.15 -27.47
C VAL A 282 3.50 9.74 -26.70
N GLN A 283 3.79 8.43 -26.69
CA GLN A 283 5.03 7.92 -26.11
C GLN A 283 6.18 8.02 -27.11
N ARG A 284 7.30 8.62 -26.69
CA ARG A 284 8.54 8.66 -27.47
C ARG A 284 9.65 7.99 -26.66
N TYR A 285 10.53 7.26 -27.34
CA TYR A 285 11.71 6.66 -26.72
C TYR A 285 12.95 6.97 -27.55
N VAL A 286 14.11 7.06 -26.88
CA VAL A 286 15.42 7.24 -27.51
C VAL A 286 16.37 6.22 -26.93
N LYS A 287 16.99 5.41 -27.81
CA LYS A 287 18.02 4.45 -27.40
C LYS A 287 19.37 5.18 -27.33
N VAL A 288 19.96 5.24 -26.14
CA VAL A 288 21.22 5.97 -25.90
C VAL A 288 22.28 5.05 -25.28
N PRO A 289 23.51 5.02 -25.84
CA PRO A 289 24.65 4.34 -25.21
C PRO A 289 24.89 4.85 -23.78
N CYS A 290 25.36 3.97 -22.88
CA CYS A 290 25.49 4.28 -21.45
C CYS A 290 26.28 5.57 -21.17
N GLY A 291 27.38 5.82 -21.89
CA GLY A 291 28.22 7.01 -21.73
C GLY A 291 27.60 8.34 -22.19
N SER A 292 26.51 8.30 -22.97
CA SER A 292 25.91 9.50 -23.57
C SER A 292 24.52 9.84 -23.02
N ARG A 293 23.98 9.04 -22.08
CA ARG A 293 22.61 9.20 -21.54
C ARG A 293 22.39 10.58 -20.94
N LEU A 294 23.36 11.08 -20.16
CA LEU A 294 23.27 12.40 -19.53
C LEU A 294 23.30 13.53 -20.58
N VAL A 295 24.20 13.42 -21.57
CA VAL A 295 24.33 14.43 -22.64
C VAL A 295 23.06 14.51 -23.48
N VAL A 296 22.48 13.36 -23.84
CA VAL A 296 21.23 13.30 -24.59
C VAL A 296 20.06 13.84 -23.75
N LEU A 297 19.98 13.50 -22.47
CA LEU A 297 18.94 14.04 -21.58
C LEU A 297 19.02 15.58 -21.49
N ILE A 298 20.21 16.14 -21.30
CA ILE A 298 20.42 17.59 -21.24
C ILE A 298 20.06 18.24 -22.58
N SER A 299 20.43 17.62 -23.71
CA SER A 299 20.07 18.12 -25.05
C SER A 299 18.56 18.18 -25.24
N ILE A 300 17.84 17.13 -24.84
CA ILE A 300 16.37 17.08 -24.91
C ILE A 300 15.75 18.14 -24.00
N LEU A 301 16.23 18.28 -22.76
CA LEU A 301 15.72 19.30 -21.84
C LEU A 301 15.96 20.71 -22.40
N LYS A 302 17.13 20.96 -22.98
CA LYS A 302 17.46 22.25 -23.60
C LYS A 302 16.52 22.57 -24.77
N ASP A 303 16.30 21.63 -25.69
CA ASP A 303 15.37 21.80 -26.81
C ASP A 303 13.92 22.03 -26.33
N LEU A 304 13.49 21.37 -25.24
CA LEU A 304 12.16 21.59 -24.67
C LEU A 304 12.00 22.99 -24.06
N PHE A 305 12.99 23.45 -23.30
CA PHE A 305 12.95 24.78 -22.67
C PHE A 305 13.20 25.93 -23.66
N GLU A 306 13.91 25.70 -24.76
CA GLU A 306 14.08 26.69 -25.83
C GLU A 306 12.79 26.94 -26.62
N ARG A 307 11.92 25.93 -26.73
CA ARG A 307 10.65 26.04 -27.47
C ARG A 307 9.56 26.76 -26.68
N GLU A 308 9.48 26.52 -25.38
CA GLU A 308 8.48 27.14 -24.52
C GLU A 308 9.05 27.40 -23.13
N ALA A 309 9.10 28.69 -22.74
CA ALA A 309 9.71 29.13 -21.48
C ALA A 309 8.96 28.67 -20.21
N SER A 310 7.75 28.12 -20.33
CA SER A 310 6.89 27.72 -19.20
C SER A 310 6.35 26.29 -19.32
N GLN A 311 7.23 25.31 -19.54
CA GLN A 311 6.86 23.90 -19.51
C GLN A 311 7.13 23.25 -18.15
N LYS A 312 6.16 22.47 -17.66
CA LYS A 312 6.31 21.62 -16.48
C LYS A 312 6.85 20.26 -16.89
N VAL A 313 8.16 20.07 -16.73
CA VAL A 313 8.81 18.78 -17.00
C VAL A 313 8.84 17.94 -15.71
N ARG A 314 8.37 16.70 -15.78
CA ARG A 314 8.55 15.70 -14.71
C ARG A 314 9.58 14.66 -15.16
N LEU A 315 10.69 14.59 -14.44
CA LEU A 315 11.76 13.62 -14.68
C LEU A 315 11.68 12.50 -13.66
N ASN A 316 11.53 11.27 -14.14
CA ASN A 316 11.67 10.06 -13.33
C ASN A 316 12.98 9.38 -13.73
N LEU A 317 13.92 9.29 -12.79
CA LEU A 317 15.20 8.60 -13.00
C LEU A 317 15.12 7.23 -12.35
N GLN A 318 15.32 6.18 -13.14
CA GLN A 318 15.42 4.81 -12.66
C GLN A 318 16.85 4.34 -12.87
N LEU A 319 17.57 4.10 -11.76
CA LEU A 319 18.86 3.43 -11.81
C LEU A 319 18.60 1.94 -12.02
N LEU A 320 18.97 1.43 -13.19
CA LEU A 320 19.07 0.00 -13.42
C LEU A 320 20.47 -0.41 -13.00
N ASP A 321 20.56 -1.10 -11.87
CA ASP A 321 21.81 -1.75 -11.47
C ASP A 321 22.12 -2.84 -12.52
N CYS A 322 23.03 -2.54 -13.44
CA CYS A 322 23.63 -3.55 -14.30
C CYS A 322 24.53 -4.44 -13.45
N GLN A 323 23.98 -5.55 -12.94
CA GLN A 323 24.80 -6.74 -12.74
C GLN A 323 25.15 -7.28 -14.14
N PHE A 324 26.40 -7.72 -14.34
CA PHE A 324 27.06 -8.04 -15.62
C PHE A 324 27.56 -6.79 -16.37
N CYS A 325 28.85 -6.54 -16.61
CA CYS A 325 30.04 -7.42 -16.72
C CYS A 325 31.24 -6.92 -15.92
#